data_AF-A0A2S6UFN3-F1
#
_entry.id   AF-A0A2S6UFN3-F1
#
_cell.length_a   1.000
_cell.length_b   1.000
_cell.length_c   1.000
_cell.angle_alpha   90.00
_cell.angle_beta   90.00
_cell.angle_gamma   90.00
#
_symmetry.space_group_name_H-M   'P 1'
#
loop_
_entity.id
_entity.type
_entity.pdbx_description
1 polymer ?
#
loop_
_entity_poly.entity_id
_entity_poly.type
_entity_poly.pdbx_seq_one_letter_code
_entity_poly.pdbx_strand_id
1 'polypeptide(L)'
;MTRFRPLSRFWRPMLSAAALTVVLVFLGGCAGAAIGAGATAGIVALEERPLEVVALDTAIASRIRINLVNAGEKYIINVGIEVYEGRVLLTGYLPSEVMRAKAIRLTWEVASVKDVFNELLVGETNIKNLTRESWITAQLTSNITLDKKILAINYSIETVGGTVYLIGLAQNQAELDRVVAHARNIRYVRNVISYVRVKKAPA
;
A
#
# COMPACT_ATOMS: atom_id res chain seq x y z
N MET A 1 -46.80 -25.19 30.51
CA MET A 1 -45.81 -26.19 30.98
C MET A 1 -45.09 -26.81 29.78
N THR A 2 -43.99 -26.22 29.32
CA THR A 2 -43.17 -26.76 28.22
C THR A 2 -41.95 -27.47 28.80
N ARG A 3 -41.92 -28.80 28.72
CA ARG A 3 -40.79 -29.63 29.17
C ARG A 3 -39.57 -29.39 28.27
N PHE A 4 -38.53 -28.74 28.80
CA PHE A 4 -37.20 -28.76 28.20
C PHE A 4 -36.64 -30.19 28.27
N ARG A 5 -36.42 -30.81 27.11
CA ARG A 5 -35.70 -32.08 27.02
C ARG A 5 -34.21 -31.81 27.20
N PRO A 6 -33.50 -32.51 28.11
CA PRO A 6 -32.06 -32.30 28.27
C PRO A 6 -31.33 -32.78 27.01
N LEU A 7 -30.47 -31.92 26.45
CA LEU A 7 -29.57 -32.30 25.36
C LEU A 7 -28.77 -33.53 25.78
N SER A 8 -28.78 -34.55 24.93
CA SER A 8 -28.08 -35.81 25.18
C SER A 8 -26.59 -35.59 25.46
N ARG A 9 -26.04 -36.40 26.36
CA ARG A 9 -24.65 -36.36 26.86
C ARG A 9 -23.59 -36.45 25.74
N PHE A 10 -24.00 -36.83 24.54
CA PHE A 10 -23.20 -36.98 23.32
C PHE A 10 -22.77 -35.65 22.68
N TRP A 11 -23.53 -34.57 22.87
CA TRP A 11 -23.29 -33.28 22.19
C TRP A 11 -22.39 -32.34 22.99
N ARG A 12 -22.16 -32.64 24.27
CA ARG A 12 -21.29 -31.86 25.17
C ARG A 12 -19.85 -31.74 24.65
N PRO A 13 -19.16 -32.81 24.17
CA PRO A 13 -17.80 -32.67 23.65
C PRO A 13 -17.72 -31.90 22.33
N MET A 14 -18.76 -31.97 21.48
CA MET A 14 -18.80 -31.20 20.21
C MET A 14 -19.00 -29.69 20.45
N LEU A 15 -19.84 -29.32 21.41
CA LEU A 15 -20.01 -27.92 21.83
C LEU A 15 -18.74 -27.36 22.50
N SER A 16 -18.03 -28.17 23.29
CA SER A 16 -16.75 -27.79 23.90
C SER A 16 -15.63 -27.62 22.86
N ALA A 17 -15.56 -28.48 21.84
CA ALA A 17 -14.57 -28.37 20.77
C ALA A 17 -14.82 -27.14 19.87
N ALA A 18 -16.09 -26.85 19.56
CA ALA A 18 -16.46 -25.65 18.80
C ALA A 18 -16.13 -24.36 19.57
N ALA A 19 -16.39 -24.32 20.88
CA ALA A 19 -16.03 -23.19 21.74
C ALA A 19 -14.50 -22.97 21.82
N LEU A 20 -13.71 -24.05 21.89
CA LEU A 20 -12.24 -23.96 21.92
C LEU A 20 -11.67 -23.44 20.59
N THR A 21 -12.30 -23.80 19.46
CA THR A 21 -11.87 -23.37 18.12
C THR A 21 -12.21 -21.89 17.88
N VAL A 22 -13.36 -21.42 18.36
CA VAL A 22 -13.73 -19.99 18.31
C VAL A 22 -12.80 -19.14 19.20
N VAL A 23 -12.42 -19.63 20.38
CA VAL A 23 -11.47 -18.94 21.27
C VAL A 23 -10.08 -18.82 20.61
N LEU A 24 -9.59 -19.84 19.90
CA LEU A 24 -8.33 -19.77 19.14
C LEU A 24 -8.35 -18.74 18.01
N VAL A 25 -9.49 -18.53 17.34
CA VAL A 25 -9.65 -17.49 16.30
C VAL A 25 -9.64 -16.08 16.91
N PHE A 26 -10.20 -15.91 18.12
CA PHE A 26 -10.18 -14.62 18.82
C PHE A 26 -8.85 -14.31 19.52
N LEU A 27 -8.07 -15.31 19.94
CA LEU A 27 -6.70 -15.08 20.48
C LEU A 27 -5.68 -14.69 19.39
N GLY A 28 -5.97 -14.96 18.11
CA GLY A 28 -5.18 -14.45 16.99
C GLY A 28 -5.14 -12.92 16.90
N GLY A 29 -6.09 -12.22 17.55
CA GLY A 29 -6.14 -10.76 17.60
C GLY A 29 -5.13 -10.10 18.54
N CYS A 30 -4.69 -10.78 19.61
CA CYS A 30 -3.74 -10.21 20.58
C CYS A 30 -2.27 -10.55 20.29
N ALA A 31 -1.99 -11.58 19.49
CA ALA A 31 -0.63 -11.84 19.00
C ALA A 31 -0.12 -10.72 18.07
N GLY A 32 -1.03 -10.02 17.38
CA GLY A 32 -0.70 -8.83 16.60
C GLY A 32 -0.18 -7.66 17.45
N ALA A 33 -0.61 -7.53 18.71
CA ALA A 33 -0.14 -6.50 19.63
C ALA A 33 1.24 -6.83 20.23
N ALA A 34 1.52 -8.11 20.51
CA ALA A 34 2.81 -8.55 21.04
C ALA A 34 3.92 -8.55 19.98
N ILE A 35 3.61 -8.98 18.75
CA ILE A 35 4.52 -8.84 17.59
C ILE A 35 4.60 -7.35 17.16
N GLY A 36 3.51 -6.61 17.32
CA GLY A 36 3.42 -5.19 17.00
C GLY A 36 4.27 -4.29 17.91
N ALA A 37 4.37 -4.55 19.21
CA ALA A 37 5.15 -3.69 20.11
C ALA A 37 6.67 -3.78 19.87
N GLY A 38 7.19 -4.97 19.52
CA GLY A 38 8.62 -5.15 19.20
C GLY A 38 8.98 -4.72 17.78
N ALA A 39 8.10 -4.96 16.80
CA ALA A 39 8.32 -4.54 15.42
C ALA A 39 8.18 -3.01 15.27
N THR A 40 7.23 -2.36 15.95
CA THR A 40 7.02 -0.91 15.81
C THR A 40 8.22 -0.09 16.29
N ALA A 41 8.86 -0.46 17.42
CA ALA A 41 10.06 0.25 17.89
C ALA A 41 11.25 0.13 16.91
N GLY A 42 11.44 -1.04 16.29
CA GLY A 42 12.51 -1.27 15.31
C GLY A 42 12.25 -0.61 13.94
N ILE A 43 10.99 -0.57 13.51
CA ILE A 43 10.57 0.03 12.23
C ILE A 43 10.72 1.56 12.27
N VAL A 44 10.46 2.21 13.40
CA VAL A 44 10.61 3.68 13.55
C VAL A 44 12.06 4.14 13.35
N ALA A 45 13.06 3.31 13.67
CA ALA A 45 14.46 3.65 13.43
C ALA A 45 14.91 3.50 11.96
N LEU A 46 14.13 2.79 11.14
CA LEU A 46 14.43 2.53 9.72
C LEU A 46 13.65 3.46 8.78
N GLU A 47 12.51 3.95 9.24
CA GLU A 47 11.75 5.01 8.56
C GLU A 47 12.51 6.33 8.64
N GLU A 48 12.77 6.95 7.49
CA GLU A 48 13.47 8.24 7.44
C GLU A 48 12.55 9.43 7.77
N ARG A 49 11.24 9.27 7.54
CA ARG A 49 10.28 10.34 7.80
C ARG A 49 9.96 10.42 9.30
N PRO A 50 9.93 11.63 9.88
CA PRO A 50 9.37 11.83 11.21
C PRO A 50 7.90 11.38 11.28
N LEU A 51 7.46 10.90 12.44
CA LEU A 51 6.07 10.44 12.64
C LEU A 51 5.03 11.50 12.26
N GLU A 52 5.31 12.78 12.51
CA GLU A 52 4.42 13.89 12.13
C GLU A 52 4.25 13.99 10.62
N VAL A 53 5.31 13.73 9.84
CA VAL A 53 5.26 13.72 8.38
C VAL A 53 4.47 12.52 7.87
N VAL A 54 4.67 11.34 8.46
CA VAL A 54 3.89 10.14 8.11
C VAL A 54 2.39 10.34 8.40
N ALA A 55 2.06 10.94 9.56
CA ALA A 55 0.69 11.29 9.91
C ALA A 55 0.09 12.32 8.95
N LEU A 56 0.87 13.34 8.56
CA LEU A 56 0.46 14.32 7.57
C LEU A 56 0.21 13.70 6.19
N ASP A 57 1.12 12.85 5.71
CA ASP A 57 0.98 12.13 4.43
C ASP A 57 -0.30 11.27 4.44
N THR A 58 -0.59 10.59 5.56
CA THR A 58 -1.81 9.81 5.75
C THR A 58 -3.06 10.69 5.70
N ALA A 59 -3.01 11.87 6.31
CA ALA A 59 -4.11 12.85 6.27
C ALA A 59 -4.33 13.40 4.84
N ILE A 60 -3.26 13.66 4.10
CA ILE A 60 -3.31 14.07 2.68
C ILE A 60 -3.97 12.96 1.85
N ALA A 61 -3.47 11.73 1.94
CA ALA A 61 -4.01 10.58 1.21
C ALA A 61 -5.51 10.37 1.51
N SER A 62 -5.90 10.50 2.78
CA SER A 62 -7.29 10.35 3.21
C SER A 62 -8.20 11.45 2.63
N ARG A 63 -7.74 12.70 2.62
CA ARG A 63 -8.49 13.82 2.03
C ARG A 63 -8.65 13.69 0.52
N ILE A 64 -7.57 13.30 -0.18
CA ILE A 64 -7.64 13.02 -1.62
C ILE A 64 -8.66 11.91 -1.88
N ARG A 65 -8.60 10.82 -1.09
CA ARG A 65 -9.52 9.70 -1.21
C ARG A 65 -10.97 10.13 -0.99
N ILE A 66 -11.26 10.98 0.00
CA ILE A 66 -12.60 11.55 0.21
C ILE A 66 -13.07 12.37 -1.00
N ASN A 67 -12.22 13.25 -1.54
CA ASN A 67 -12.55 14.05 -2.72
C ASN A 67 -12.87 13.16 -3.93
N LEU A 68 -12.10 12.10 -4.15
CA LEU A 68 -12.31 11.15 -5.24
C LEU A 68 -13.57 10.30 -5.05
N VAL A 69 -13.84 9.84 -3.82
CA VAL A 69 -15.09 9.13 -3.46
C VAL A 69 -16.30 9.99 -3.80
N ASN A 70 -16.28 11.26 -3.38
CA ASN A 70 -17.36 12.21 -3.66
C ASN A 70 -17.52 12.51 -5.15
N ALA A 71 -16.46 12.33 -5.95
CA ALA A 71 -16.48 12.54 -7.38
C ALA A 71 -17.05 11.35 -8.19
N GLY A 72 -17.13 10.16 -7.59
CA GLY A 72 -17.78 8.97 -8.16
C GLY A 72 -17.03 7.66 -7.90
N GLU A 73 -17.78 6.55 -7.92
CA GLU A 73 -17.27 5.20 -7.61
C GLU A 73 -16.09 4.76 -8.49
N LYS A 74 -16.07 5.16 -9.76
CA LYS A 74 -14.98 4.82 -10.70
C LYS A 74 -13.60 5.31 -10.23
N TYR A 75 -13.53 6.40 -9.46
CA TYR A 75 -12.26 6.87 -8.90
C TYR A 75 -11.80 6.00 -7.72
N ILE A 76 -12.73 5.44 -6.95
CA ILE A 76 -12.42 4.62 -5.77
C ILE A 76 -11.75 3.31 -6.18
N ILE A 77 -12.30 2.67 -7.22
CA ILE A 77 -11.89 1.33 -7.63
C ILE A 77 -10.59 1.37 -8.43
N ASN A 78 -10.39 2.43 -9.22
CA ASN A 78 -9.35 2.41 -10.26
C ASN A 78 -8.21 3.42 -10.05
N VAL A 79 -8.20 4.20 -8.96
CA VAL A 79 -7.13 5.17 -8.67
C VAL A 79 -6.38 4.76 -7.40
N GLY A 80 -5.11 4.41 -7.57
CA GLY A 80 -4.11 4.31 -6.51
C GLY A 80 -3.63 5.71 -6.09
N ILE A 81 -3.35 5.86 -4.80
CA ILE A 81 -2.89 7.13 -4.21
C ILE A 81 -1.77 6.79 -3.24
N GLU A 82 -0.56 7.20 -3.60
CA GLU A 82 0.62 7.08 -2.75
C GLU A 82 1.14 8.47 -2.40
N VAL A 83 1.46 8.71 -1.12
CA VAL A 83 1.90 10.02 -0.64
C VAL A 83 3.21 9.88 0.12
N TYR A 84 4.20 10.68 -0.27
CA TYR A 84 5.51 10.72 0.38
C TYR A 84 6.03 12.15 0.51
N GLU A 85 6.08 12.65 1.75
CA GLU A 85 6.45 14.02 2.13
C GLU A 85 5.60 15.11 1.45
N GLY A 86 4.30 14.84 1.26
CA GLY A 86 3.35 15.68 0.54
C GLY A 86 3.43 15.60 -0.98
N ARG A 87 4.27 14.73 -1.55
CA ARG A 87 4.30 14.44 -2.99
C ARG A 87 3.39 13.25 -3.27
N VAL A 88 2.46 13.43 -4.20
CA VAL A 88 1.41 12.45 -4.49
C VAL A 88 1.73 11.74 -5.81
N LEU A 89 1.66 10.43 -5.82
CA LEU A 89 1.66 9.60 -7.02
C LEU A 89 0.25 9.05 -7.23
N LEU A 90 -0.34 9.34 -8.40
CA LEU A 90 -1.63 8.81 -8.82
C LEU A 90 -1.41 7.75 -9.90
N THR A 91 -1.93 6.55 -9.68
CA THR A 91 -1.75 5.39 -10.56
C THR A 91 -3.08 4.71 -10.86
N GLY A 92 -3.17 3.98 -11.96
CA GLY A 92 -4.32 3.13 -12.30
C GLY A 92 -4.96 3.51 -13.63
N TYR A 93 -6.28 3.30 -13.73
CA TYR A 93 -7.00 3.34 -15.01
C TYR A 93 -8.26 4.19 -14.93
N LEU A 94 -8.41 5.18 -15.81
CA LEU A 94 -9.64 5.97 -15.91
C LEU A 94 -10.22 5.92 -17.32
N PRO A 95 -11.54 5.77 -17.49
CA PRO A 95 -12.12 5.62 -18.84
C PRO A 95 -11.98 6.84 -19.76
N SER A 96 -11.61 8.03 -19.27
CA SER A 96 -11.47 9.22 -20.11
C SER A 96 -10.46 10.23 -19.57
N GLU A 97 -9.95 11.04 -20.50
CA GLU A 97 -9.09 12.20 -20.22
C GLU A 97 -9.74 13.20 -19.26
N VAL A 98 -11.05 13.42 -19.40
CA VAL A 98 -11.82 14.32 -18.54
C VAL A 98 -11.80 13.84 -17.08
N MET A 99 -11.96 12.53 -16.87
CA MET A 99 -11.88 11.96 -15.52
C MET A 99 -10.46 12.03 -14.97
N ARG A 100 -9.45 11.74 -15.80
CA ARG A 100 -8.05 11.89 -15.39
C ARG A 100 -7.72 13.31 -14.95
N ALA A 101 -8.09 14.30 -15.75
CA ALA A 101 -7.92 15.71 -15.41
C ALA A 101 -8.67 16.11 -14.13
N LYS A 102 -9.88 15.57 -13.92
CA LYS A 102 -10.65 15.78 -12.68
C LYS A 102 -9.94 15.19 -11.46
N ALA A 103 -9.40 13.97 -11.54
CA ALA A 103 -8.66 13.34 -10.44
C ALA A 103 -7.42 14.16 -10.03
N ILE A 104 -6.66 14.65 -11.01
CA ILE A 104 -5.50 15.51 -10.79
C ILE A 104 -5.92 16.81 -10.09
N ARG A 105 -6.98 17.46 -10.58
CA ARG A 105 -7.49 18.71 -9.97
C ARG A 105 -7.92 18.50 -8.51
N LEU A 106 -8.72 17.47 -8.25
CA LEU A 106 -9.21 17.14 -6.90
C LEU A 106 -8.07 16.83 -5.92
N THR A 107 -6.95 16.32 -6.43
CA THR A 107 -5.74 16.07 -5.66
C THR A 107 -5.07 17.39 -5.27
N TRP A 108 -4.93 18.34 -6.21
CA TRP A 108 -4.36 19.66 -5.95
C TRP A 108 -5.19 20.54 -5.00
N GLU A 109 -6.49 20.28 -4.88
CA GLU A 109 -7.36 20.97 -3.92
C GLU A 109 -7.04 20.63 -2.45
N VAL A 110 -6.29 19.55 -2.20
CA VAL A 110 -5.93 19.14 -0.84
C VAL A 110 -4.72 19.93 -0.35
N ALA A 111 -4.90 20.62 0.78
CA ALA A 111 -3.82 21.36 1.44
C ALA A 111 -2.61 20.46 1.74
N SER A 112 -1.42 21.05 1.66
CA SER A 112 -0.12 20.39 1.87
C SER A 112 0.34 19.42 0.78
N VAL A 113 -0.43 19.25 -0.31
CA VAL A 113 0.08 18.64 -1.54
C VAL A 113 1.12 19.57 -2.17
N LYS A 114 2.30 19.03 -2.42
CA LYS A 114 3.45 19.77 -2.98
C LYS A 114 3.67 19.47 -4.46
N ASP A 115 3.51 18.21 -4.84
CA ASP A 115 3.67 17.71 -6.21
C ASP A 115 2.61 16.64 -6.48
N VAL A 116 2.20 16.51 -7.75
CA VAL A 116 1.31 15.44 -8.22
C VAL A 116 1.92 14.79 -9.46
N PHE A 117 2.39 13.56 -9.31
CA PHE A 117 2.85 12.70 -10.40
C PHE A 117 1.65 11.91 -10.94
N ASN A 118 1.29 12.16 -12.20
CA ASN A 118 0.13 11.56 -12.83
C ASN A 118 0.55 10.40 -13.74
N GLU A 119 0.27 9.18 -13.29
CA GLU A 119 0.53 7.93 -14.01
C GLU A 119 -0.77 7.15 -14.26
N LEU A 120 -1.89 7.89 -14.35
CA LEU A 120 -3.19 7.35 -14.69
C LEU A 120 -3.27 7.08 -16.19
N LEU A 121 -3.50 5.82 -16.55
CA LEU A 121 -3.73 5.41 -17.92
C LEU A 121 -5.19 5.66 -18.30
N VAL A 122 -5.42 6.14 -19.52
CA VAL A 122 -6.78 6.29 -20.05
C VAL A 122 -7.18 5.01 -20.77
N GLY A 123 -8.28 4.42 -20.32
CA GLY A 123 -8.82 3.17 -20.83
C GLY A 123 -9.30 2.26 -19.71
N GLU A 124 -9.56 1.01 -20.08
CA GLU A 124 -9.94 -0.05 -19.14
C GLU A 124 -8.82 -1.08 -19.02
N THR A 125 -8.78 -1.75 -17.86
CA THR A 125 -7.91 -2.89 -17.62
C THR A 125 -8.75 -4.14 -17.37
N ASN A 126 -8.12 -5.30 -17.38
CA ASN A 126 -8.78 -6.56 -17.09
C ASN A 126 -8.15 -7.23 -15.85
N ILE A 127 -8.87 -8.20 -15.29
CA ILE A 127 -8.47 -8.89 -14.06
C ILE A 127 -7.08 -9.53 -14.21
N LYS A 128 -6.76 -10.10 -15.39
CA LYS A 128 -5.45 -10.74 -15.62
C LYS A 128 -4.29 -9.74 -15.51
N ASN A 129 -4.47 -8.53 -16.03
CA ASN A 129 -3.48 -7.47 -15.92
C ASN A 129 -3.36 -6.99 -14.47
N LEU A 130 -4.47 -6.75 -13.78
CA LEU A 130 -4.47 -6.34 -12.37
C LEU A 130 -3.76 -7.38 -11.49
N THR A 131 -4.07 -8.67 -11.64
CA THR A 131 -3.39 -9.74 -10.89
C THR A 131 -1.89 -9.77 -11.17
N ARG A 132 -1.49 -9.53 -12.42
CA ARG A 132 -0.08 -9.47 -12.79
C ARG A 132 0.62 -8.26 -12.18
N GLU A 133 -0.03 -7.09 -12.21
CA GLU A 133 0.47 -5.86 -11.59
C GLU A 133 0.66 -6.03 -10.08
N SER A 134 -0.35 -6.56 -9.39
CA SER A 134 -0.24 -6.88 -7.95
C SER A 134 0.87 -7.88 -7.65
N TRP A 135 1.05 -8.89 -8.52
CA TRP A 135 2.15 -9.85 -8.38
C TRP A 135 3.52 -9.19 -8.56
N ILE A 136 3.69 -8.31 -9.55
CA ILE A 136 4.93 -7.56 -9.77
C ILE A 136 5.24 -6.70 -8.54
N THR A 137 4.25 -5.94 -8.05
CA THR A 137 4.42 -5.11 -6.84
C THR A 137 4.81 -5.97 -5.64
N ALA A 138 4.09 -7.07 -5.38
CA ALA A 138 4.40 -7.96 -4.25
C ALA A 138 5.80 -8.58 -4.37
N GLN A 139 6.20 -9.03 -5.56
CA GLN A 139 7.52 -9.60 -5.80
C GLN A 139 8.62 -8.54 -5.59
N LEU A 140 8.42 -7.31 -6.09
CA LEU A 140 9.39 -6.25 -5.91
C LEU A 140 9.54 -5.87 -4.45
N THR A 141 8.43 -5.65 -3.75
CA THR A 141 8.41 -5.40 -2.31
C THR A 141 9.18 -6.49 -1.58
N SER A 142 8.91 -7.76 -1.86
CA SER A 142 9.64 -8.88 -1.25
C SER A 142 11.14 -8.84 -1.55
N ASN A 143 11.54 -8.65 -2.80
CA ASN A 143 12.95 -8.60 -3.21
C ASN A 143 13.71 -7.49 -2.48
N ILE A 144 13.14 -6.27 -2.41
CA ILE A 144 13.82 -5.14 -1.76
C ILE A 144 13.79 -5.25 -0.24
N THR A 145 12.75 -5.84 0.35
CA THR A 145 12.71 -6.10 1.81
C THR A 145 13.77 -7.11 2.23
N LEU A 146 14.09 -8.09 1.38
CA LEU A 146 15.11 -9.11 1.66
C LEU A 146 16.54 -8.63 1.37
N ASP A 147 16.71 -7.55 0.61
CA ASP A 147 18.02 -6.94 0.35
C ASP A 147 18.43 -6.03 1.52
N LYS A 148 19.37 -6.51 2.34
CA LYS A 148 19.89 -5.79 3.52
C LYS A 148 20.55 -4.44 3.21
N LYS A 149 20.82 -4.14 1.93
CA LYS A 149 21.40 -2.86 1.49
C LYS A 149 20.34 -1.84 1.05
N ILE A 150 19.06 -2.14 1.27
CA ILE A 150 17.92 -1.30 0.92
C ILE A 150 17.06 -1.08 2.16
N LEU A 151 16.73 0.18 2.45
CA LEU A 151 15.73 0.52 3.47
C LEU A 151 14.36 0.52 2.81
N ALA A 152 13.81 -0.68 2.57
CA ALA A 152 12.59 -0.88 1.80
C ALA A 152 11.39 -0.07 2.27
N ILE A 153 11.33 0.25 3.56
CA ILE A 153 10.27 1.05 4.18
C ILE A 153 10.17 2.48 3.60
N ASN A 154 11.29 3.02 3.08
CA ASN A 154 11.34 4.35 2.51
C ASN A 154 10.88 4.41 1.05
N TYR A 155 10.30 3.33 0.51
CA TYR A 155 9.79 3.24 -0.85
C TYR A 155 8.33 2.81 -0.84
N SER A 156 7.52 3.51 -1.63
CA SER A 156 6.22 3.03 -2.09
C SER A 156 6.32 2.62 -3.55
N ILE A 157 5.65 1.52 -3.88
CA ILE A 157 5.76 0.81 -5.16
C ILE A 157 4.37 0.62 -5.75
N GLU A 158 4.18 1.13 -6.95
CA GLU A 158 2.96 0.95 -7.73
C GLU A 158 3.30 0.33 -9.08
N THR A 159 2.44 -0.55 -9.60
CA THR A 159 2.63 -1.14 -10.94
C THR A 159 1.39 -0.95 -11.78
N VAL A 160 1.54 -0.33 -12.96
CA VAL A 160 0.43 -0.12 -13.91
C VAL A 160 0.92 -0.27 -15.35
N GLY A 161 0.23 -1.05 -16.16
CA GLY A 161 0.53 -1.23 -17.58
C GLY A 161 1.85 -1.96 -17.86
N GLY A 162 2.42 -2.62 -16.84
CA GLY A 162 3.77 -3.19 -16.88
C GLY A 162 4.88 -2.18 -16.58
N THR A 163 4.55 -0.96 -16.17
CA THR A 163 5.51 0.02 -15.64
C THR A 163 5.48 0.00 -14.13
N VAL A 164 6.65 -0.08 -13.51
CA VAL A 164 6.83 0.10 -12.05
C VAL A 164 7.10 1.58 -11.78
N TYR A 165 6.33 2.15 -10.86
CA TYR A 165 6.50 3.50 -10.35
C TYR A 165 6.99 3.44 -8.91
N LEU A 166 8.07 4.18 -8.64
CA LEU A 166 8.69 4.26 -7.32
C LEU A 166 8.55 5.69 -6.80
N ILE A 167 8.10 5.86 -5.57
CA ILE A 167 8.15 7.14 -4.85
C ILE A 167 8.72 6.90 -3.46
N GLY A 168 9.53 7.83 -2.94
CA GLY A 168 10.19 7.62 -1.67
C GLY A 168 11.45 8.44 -1.47
N LEU A 169 12.31 7.93 -0.57
CA LEU A 169 13.63 8.46 -0.26
C LEU A 169 14.67 7.33 -0.19
N ALA A 170 15.69 7.41 -1.04
CA ALA A 170 16.86 6.53 -1.01
C ALA A 170 17.98 7.14 -0.15
N GLN A 171 18.74 6.31 0.59
CA GLN A 171 19.89 6.79 1.37
C GLN A 171 21.01 7.35 0.49
N ASN A 172 21.18 6.77 -0.70
CA ASN A 172 22.18 7.17 -1.67
C ASN A 172 21.81 6.64 -3.05
N GLN A 173 22.52 7.10 -4.08
CA GLN A 173 22.27 6.67 -5.46
C GLN A 173 22.43 5.15 -5.64
N ALA A 174 23.38 4.52 -4.95
CA ALA A 174 23.63 3.10 -5.08
C ALA A 174 22.49 2.23 -4.52
N GLU A 175 21.76 2.71 -3.52
CA GLU A 175 20.54 2.06 -3.04
C GLU A 175 19.40 2.17 -4.07
N LEU A 176 19.18 3.36 -4.62
CA LEU A 176 18.17 3.56 -5.66
C LEU A 176 18.45 2.69 -6.88
N ASP A 177 19.71 2.62 -7.33
CA ASP A 177 20.11 1.78 -8.46
C ASP A 177 19.85 0.29 -8.19
N ARG A 178 20.03 -0.17 -6.95
CA ARG A 178 19.68 -1.54 -6.53
C ARG A 178 18.18 -1.79 -6.61
N VAL A 179 17.35 -0.87 -6.12
CA VAL A 179 15.88 -1.00 -6.22
C VAL A 179 15.44 -1.08 -7.68
N VAL A 180 15.98 -0.21 -8.54
CA VAL A 180 15.70 -0.20 -9.98
C VAL A 180 16.16 -1.51 -10.64
N ALA A 181 17.32 -2.06 -10.25
CA ALA A 181 17.79 -3.34 -10.76
C ALA A 181 16.87 -4.50 -10.36
N HIS A 182 16.41 -4.55 -9.10
CA HIS A 182 15.41 -5.53 -8.66
C HIS A 182 14.13 -5.43 -9.48
N ALA A 183 13.63 -4.22 -9.73
CA ALA A 183 12.44 -3.99 -10.53
C ALA A 183 12.60 -4.49 -11.97
N ARG A 184 13.71 -4.15 -12.63
CA ARG A 184 13.98 -4.56 -14.02
C ARG A 184 14.11 -6.07 -14.22
N ASN A 185 14.52 -6.80 -13.18
CA ASN A 185 14.68 -8.25 -13.24
C ASN A 185 13.36 -9.01 -13.06
N ILE A 186 12.26 -8.34 -12.70
CA ILE A 186 10.97 -8.99 -12.52
C ILE A 186 10.31 -9.21 -13.87
N ARG A 187 9.83 -10.45 -14.09
CA ARG A 187 9.12 -10.83 -15.31
C ARG A 187 7.93 -9.90 -15.54
N TYR A 188 7.73 -9.52 -16.80
CA TYR A 188 6.66 -8.62 -17.28
C TYR A 188 6.81 -7.14 -16.93
N VAL A 189 7.86 -6.75 -16.20
CA VAL A 189 8.24 -5.33 -16.10
C VAL A 189 8.76 -4.88 -17.46
N ARG A 190 8.15 -3.82 -17.98
CA ARG A 190 8.49 -3.19 -19.26
C ARG A 190 9.26 -1.90 -19.07
N ASN A 191 8.94 -1.17 -18.00
CA ASN A 191 9.58 0.10 -17.69
C ASN A 191 9.64 0.31 -16.17
N VAL A 192 10.57 1.17 -15.73
CA VAL A 192 10.70 1.60 -14.34
C VAL A 192 10.85 3.11 -14.33
N ILE A 193 9.92 3.81 -13.68
CA ILE A 193 9.93 5.25 -13.50
C ILE A 193 10.11 5.54 -12.01
N SER A 194 11.08 6.38 -11.67
CA SER A 194 11.43 6.70 -10.29
C SER A 194 11.22 8.18 -9.99
N TYR A 195 10.38 8.45 -8.99
CA TYR A 195 10.18 9.72 -8.31
C TYR A 195 10.85 9.73 -6.92
N VAL A 196 11.68 8.73 -6.65
CA VAL A 196 12.45 8.62 -5.41
C VAL A 196 13.49 9.73 -5.36
N ARG A 197 13.54 10.44 -4.23
CA ARG A 197 14.62 11.40 -3.97
C ARG A 197 15.82 10.66 -3.40
N VAL A 198 17.01 11.10 -3.73
CA VAL A 198 18.22 10.65 -3.06
C VAL A 198 18.55 11.63 -1.95
N LYS A 199 18.74 11.12 -0.74
CA LYS A 199 19.19 11.92 0.41
C LYS A 199 20.50 12.60 0.05
N LYS A 200 20.53 13.93 0.17
CA LYS A 200 21.77 14.69 -0.01
C LYS A 200 22.68 14.38 1.16
N ALA A 201 23.98 14.23 0.91
CA ALA A 201 24.96 14.16 1.98
C ALA A 201 24.83 15.42 2.85
N PRO A 202 24.93 15.32 4.18
CA PRO A 202 25.06 16.52 5.01
C PRO A 202 26.27 17.31 4.53
N ALA A 203 26.06 18.61 4.31
CA ALA A 203 27.10 19.55 3.94
C ALA A 203 28.11 19.74 5.07
#